data_AF-A0A7C3A0R7-F1
#
_entry.id   AF-A0A7C3A0R7-F1
#
_cell.length_a   1.000
_cell.length_b   1.000
_cell.length_c   1.000
_cell.angle_alpha   90.00
_cell.angle_beta   90.00
_cell.angle_gamma   90.00
#
_symmetry.space_group_name_H-M   'P 1'
#
loop_
_entity.id
_entity.type
_entity.pdbx_description
1 polymer ?
#
loop_
_entity_poly.entity_id
_entity_poly.type
_entity_poly.pdbx_seq_one_letter_code
_entity_poly.pdbx_strand_id
1 'polypeptide(L)'
;MVEVKLFQRELKELVRVTLPSHPVDLGKFTTLILGDILKDDKVKKELGLNFDDLKVYPGPQPRESADIELLRNGEIIGMINVKTCVSGILKAALRKLKSSIRTGEDGAVIMFALCQKGESTEARMIIALIPEKALKSYETLDIQDVIQSKIREKAEKEGYNTINLLAANEAIEIERLKIAVKSEEKAERAYEAAAKTREEVMGEVKRVMGELQQVREEVKQVMGEVKHIMGELQHVKDTVDKGFDTILKTLKEKKS
;
A
#
# COMPACT_ATOMS: atom_id res chain seq x y z
N MET A 1 11.13 20.60 55.01
CA MET A 1 9.99 19.86 54.40
C MET A 1 9.14 20.68 53.41
N VAL A 2 9.54 21.92 53.07
CA VAL A 2 8.77 22.84 52.19
C VAL A 2 9.30 22.82 50.74
N GLU A 3 10.61 22.69 50.53
CA GLU A 3 11.23 22.64 49.18
C GLU A 3 10.78 21.44 48.34
N VAL A 4 10.68 20.24 48.92
CA VAL A 4 10.25 19.03 48.19
C VAL A 4 8.83 19.16 47.64
N LYS A 5 7.95 19.91 48.33
CA LYS A 5 6.57 20.14 47.89
C LYS A 5 6.47 21.18 46.76
N LEU A 6 7.40 22.16 46.71
CA LEU A 6 7.45 23.17 45.64
C LEU A 6 7.90 22.55 44.31
N PHE A 7 8.99 21.77 44.33
CA PHE A 7 9.48 21.05 43.15
C PHE A 7 8.45 20.05 42.58
N GLN A 8 7.69 19.38 43.44
CA GLN A 8 6.62 18.45 43.02
C GLN A 8 5.44 19.17 42.33
N ARG A 9 5.16 20.42 42.70
CA ARG A 9 4.13 21.25 42.06
C ARG A 9 4.58 21.72 40.68
N GLU A 10 5.80 22.22 40.57
CA GLU A 10 6.40 22.63 39.29
C GLU A 10 6.48 21.45 38.30
N LEU A 11 6.86 20.25 38.76
CA LEU A 11 6.91 19.06 37.91
C LEU A 11 5.52 18.65 37.37
N LYS A 12 4.48 18.75 38.20
CA LYS A 12 3.09 18.43 37.80
C LYS A 12 2.53 19.41 36.77
N GLU A 13 2.93 20.69 36.84
CA GLU A 13 2.48 21.72 35.91
C GLU A 13 3.27 21.71 34.59
N LEU A 14 4.50 21.18 34.60
CA LEU A 14 5.35 21.00 33.42
C LEU A 14 5.04 19.70 32.64
N VAL A 15 4.63 18.63 33.32
CA VAL A 15 4.37 17.33 32.69
C VAL A 15 2.97 17.29 32.09
N ARG A 16 2.88 17.39 30.77
CA ARG A 16 1.64 17.20 30.00
C ARG A 16 1.55 15.77 29.49
N VAL A 17 0.45 15.09 29.81
CA VAL A 17 0.16 13.72 29.35
C VAL A 17 -1.07 13.78 28.47
N THR A 18 -0.98 13.22 27.26
CA THR A 18 -2.12 13.01 26.36
C THR A 18 -2.27 11.52 26.10
N LEU A 19 -3.50 11.03 26.01
CA LEU A 19 -3.80 9.70 25.50
C LEU A 19 -4.30 9.84 24.05
N PRO A 20 -3.63 9.23 23.06
CA PRO A 20 -4.19 9.15 21.72
C PRO A 20 -5.50 8.33 21.74
N SER A 21 -6.47 8.76 20.93
CA SER A 21 -7.84 8.19 20.85
C SER A 21 -7.88 6.73 20.37
N HIS A 22 -6.79 6.22 19.81
CA HIS A 22 -6.65 4.83 19.38
C HIS A 22 -5.34 4.23 19.92
N PRO A 23 -5.39 3.39 20.97
CA PRO A 23 -4.22 2.66 21.42
C PRO A 23 -3.86 1.59 20.40
N VAL A 24 -2.67 1.68 19.78
CA VAL A 24 -2.10 0.56 19.03
C VAL A 24 -1.45 -0.37 20.04
N ASP A 25 -2.21 -1.36 20.51
CA ASP A 25 -1.68 -2.44 21.34
C ASP A 25 -0.87 -3.39 20.45
N LEU A 26 0.44 -3.16 20.41
CA LEU A 26 1.38 -3.97 19.64
C LEU A 26 1.36 -5.45 20.05
N GLY A 27 1.05 -5.76 21.31
CA GLY A 27 0.90 -7.14 21.77
C GLY A 27 -0.26 -7.81 21.05
N LYS A 28 -1.47 -7.23 21.16
CA LYS A 28 -2.68 -7.70 20.45
C LYS A 28 -2.45 -7.85 18.95
N PHE A 29 -1.89 -6.82 18.34
CA PHE A 29 -1.62 -6.79 16.91
C PHE A 29 -0.67 -7.91 16.49
N THR A 30 0.47 -8.06 17.18
CA THR A 30 1.46 -9.07 16.81
C THR A 30 0.99 -10.49 17.09
N THR A 31 0.17 -10.73 18.12
CA THR A 31 -0.45 -12.04 18.36
C THR A 31 -1.42 -12.43 17.24
N LEU A 32 -2.25 -11.51 16.76
CA LEU A 32 -3.12 -11.75 15.59
C LEU A 32 -2.30 -12.10 14.34
N ILE A 33 -1.32 -11.26 14.02
CA ILE A 33 -0.46 -11.46 12.84
C ILE A 33 0.32 -12.77 12.94
N LEU A 34 0.83 -13.12 14.12
CA LEU A 34 1.51 -14.40 14.34
C LEU A 34 0.57 -15.58 14.04
N GLY A 35 -0.68 -15.52 14.50
CA GLY A 35 -1.68 -16.55 14.20
C GLY A 35 -1.86 -16.78 12.70
N ASP A 36 -1.89 -15.71 11.89
CA ASP A 36 -1.97 -15.85 10.43
C ASP A 36 -0.66 -16.36 9.81
N ILE A 37 0.49 -15.89 10.28
CA ILE A 37 1.82 -16.35 9.83
C ILE A 37 2.00 -17.85 10.09
N LEU A 38 1.53 -18.36 11.24
CA LEU A 38 1.66 -19.77 11.60
C LEU A 38 0.84 -20.69 10.69
N LYS A 39 -0.11 -20.19 9.89
CA LYS A 39 -0.83 -21.02 8.90
C LYS A 39 0.06 -21.40 7.71
N ASP A 40 1.14 -20.65 7.46
CA ASP A 40 2.08 -20.93 6.38
C ASP A 40 2.89 -22.21 6.66
N ASP A 41 2.80 -23.19 5.75
CA ASP A 41 3.48 -24.49 5.88
C ASP A 41 5.00 -24.39 5.96
N LYS A 42 5.60 -23.41 5.27
CA LYS A 42 7.04 -23.16 5.34
C LYS A 42 7.42 -22.70 6.74
N VAL A 43 6.64 -21.79 7.33
CA VAL A 43 6.88 -21.28 8.68
C VAL A 43 6.67 -22.38 9.72
N LYS A 44 5.59 -23.17 9.62
CA LYS A 44 5.37 -24.34 10.50
C LYS A 44 6.55 -25.29 10.49
N LYS A 45 7.02 -25.64 9.29
CA LYS A 45 8.18 -26.54 9.12
C LYS A 45 9.46 -25.95 9.72
N GLU A 46 9.72 -24.66 9.52
CA GLU A 46 10.91 -24.00 10.08
C GLU A 46 10.87 -23.92 11.61
N LEU A 47 9.68 -23.72 12.19
CA LEU A 47 9.46 -23.70 13.65
C LEU A 47 9.31 -25.09 14.26
N GLY A 48 9.30 -26.16 13.46
CA GLY A 48 9.10 -27.54 13.93
C GLY A 48 7.70 -27.81 14.45
N LEU A 49 6.70 -27.03 14.02
CA LEU A 49 5.31 -27.16 14.42
C LEU A 49 4.56 -28.09 13.49
N ASN A 50 3.62 -28.85 14.04
CA ASN A 50 2.76 -29.75 13.28
C ASN A 50 1.35 -29.66 13.88
N PHE A 51 0.42 -29.00 13.21
CA PHE A 51 -0.95 -28.78 13.65
C PHE A 51 -1.84 -28.57 12.41
N ASP A 52 -3.15 -28.80 12.49
CA ASP A 52 -4.10 -28.61 11.39
C ASP A 52 -4.92 -27.32 11.51
N ASP A 53 -5.20 -26.88 12.74
CA ASP A 53 -5.93 -25.65 13.04
C ASP A 53 -5.32 -24.92 14.26
N LEU A 54 -5.70 -23.65 14.47
CA LEU A 54 -5.24 -22.85 15.60
C LEU A 54 -6.32 -21.88 16.10
N LYS A 55 -6.28 -21.56 17.39
CA LYS A 55 -7.08 -20.49 18.00
C LYS A 55 -6.15 -19.37 18.50
N VAL A 56 -6.55 -18.12 18.28
CA VAL A 56 -5.78 -16.93 18.67
C VAL A 56 -6.57 -16.08 19.66
N TYR A 57 -5.95 -15.75 20.79
CA TYR A 57 -6.51 -14.88 21.81
C TYR A 57 -5.60 -13.66 22.00
N PRO A 58 -5.82 -12.57 21.24
CA PRO A 58 -4.96 -11.39 21.35
C PRO A 58 -5.23 -10.58 22.64
N GLY A 59 -6.40 -10.77 23.27
CA GLY A 59 -6.83 -10.08 24.48
C GLY A 59 -7.01 -11.03 25.68
N PRO A 60 -7.86 -10.67 26.66
CA PRO A 60 -8.10 -11.51 27.83
C PRO A 60 -8.53 -12.92 27.44
N GLN A 61 -7.72 -13.91 27.78
CA GLN A 61 -7.95 -15.32 27.50
C GLN A 61 -8.64 -16.03 28.69
N PRO A 62 -9.34 -17.16 28.45
CA PRO A 62 -9.78 -18.07 29.50
C PRO A 62 -8.61 -18.46 30.43
N ARG A 63 -8.90 -18.80 31.70
CA ARG A 63 -7.86 -19.06 32.71
C ARG A 63 -6.89 -20.17 32.32
N GLU A 64 -7.34 -21.15 31.55
CA GLU A 64 -6.58 -22.34 31.13
C GLU A 64 -6.02 -22.24 29.71
N SER A 65 -6.18 -21.08 29.05
CA SER A 65 -5.75 -20.83 27.67
C SER A 65 -4.42 -20.06 27.63
N ALA A 66 -3.76 -20.10 26.46
CA ALA A 66 -2.63 -19.24 26.12
C ALA A 66 -3.01 -18.22 25.03
N ASP A 67 -2.05 -17.42 24.58
CA ASP A 67 -2.26 -16.42 23.52
C ASP A 67 -2.56 -17.09 22.17
N ILE A 68 -1.99 -18.29 21.93
CA ILE A 68 -2.28 -19.16 20.79
C ILE A 68 -2.43 -20.61 21.27
N GLU A 69 -3.48 -21.29 20.81
CA GLU A 69 -3.67 -22.73 20.99
C GLU A 69 -3.50 -23.42 19.63
N LEU A 70 -2.68 -24.46 19.58
CA LEU A 70 -2.47 -25.29 18.39
C LEU A 70 -3.35 -26.53 18.49
N LEU A 71 -4.09 -26.83 17.43
CA LEU A 71 -5.02 -27.95 17.39
C LEU A 71 -4.59 -29.02 16.39
N ARG A 72 -4.89 -30.28 16.72
CA ARG A 72 -4.88 -31.39 15.77
C ARG A 72 -6.13 -32.22 15.93
N ASN A 73 -6.89 -32.40 14.85
CA ASN A 73 -8.17 -33.10 14.85
C ASN A 73 -9.14 -32.56 15.91
N GLY A 74 -9.10 -31.25 16.19
CA GLY A 74 -9.93 -30.59 17.21
C GLY A 74 -9.43 -30.68 18.65
N GLU A 75 -8.33 -31.37 18.93
CA GLU A 75 -7.71 -31.45 20.26
C GLU A 75 -6.56 -30.44 20.39
N ILE A 76 -6.41 -29.81 21.56
CA ILE A 76 -5.29 -28.90 21.83
C ILE A 76 -4.02 -29.73 22.03
N ILE A 77 -3.05 -29.55 21.14
CA ILE A 77 -1.75 -30.25 21.18
C ILE A 77 -0.60 -29.37 21.65
N GLY A 78 -0.82 -28.05 21.76
CA GLY A 78 0.20 -27.11 22.18
C GLY A 78 -0.38 -25.74 22.49
N MET A 79 0.29 -25.02 23.37
CA MET A 79 -0.08 -23.67 23.80
C MET A 79 1.13 -22.77 23.71
N ILE A 80 0.95 -21.56 23.17
CA ILE A 80 2.04 -20.59 22.98
C ILE A 80 1.68 -19.27 23.67
N ASN A 81 2.57 -18.82 24.56
CA ASN A 81 2.53 -17.51 25.19
C ASN A 81 3.44 -16.55 24.41
N VAL A 82 2.91 -15.41 23.98
CA VAL A 82 3.58 -14.50 23.05
C VAL A 82 4.03 -13.23 23.76
N LYS A 83 5.27 -12.79 23.51
CA LYS A 83 5.77 -11.48 23.96
C LYS A 83 6.48 -10.74 22.84
N THR A 84 6.10 -9.49 22.65
CA THR A 84 6.69 -8.62 21.62
C THR A 84 7.85 -7.82 22.19
N CYS A 85 8.98 -7.84 21.49
CA CYS A 85 10.17 -7.05 21.78
C CYS A 85 10.00 -5.61 21.28
N VAL A 86 9.16 -4.83 21.96
CA VAL A 86 8.80 -3.46 21.53
C VAL A 86 10.02 -2.52 21.51
N SER A 87 10.94 -2.64 22.45
CA SER A 87 12.07 -1.72 22.58
C SER A 87 13.34 -2.16 21.83
N GLY A 88 13.30 -3.28 21.08
CA GLY A 88 14.49 -3.90 20.50
C GLY A 88 15.41 -4.62 21.50
N ILE A 89 15.12 -4.54 22.81
CA ILE A 89 15.92 -5.17 23.87
C ILE A 89 15.37 -6.57 24.18
N LEU A 90 15.94 -7.59 23.54
CA LEU A 90 15.50 -8.98 23.66
C LEU A 90 15.48 -9.49 25.12
N LYS A 91 16.49 -9.14 25.92
CA LYS A 91 16.58 -9.51 27.35
C LYS A 91 15.32 -9.14 28.15
N ALA A 92 14.77 -7.96 27.89
CA ALA A 92 13.60 -7.46 28.60
C ALA A 92 12.34 -8.24 28.20
N ALA A 93 12.19 -8.57 26.91
CA ALA A 93 11.09 -9.38 26.41
C ALA A 93 11.15 -10.82 26.96
N LEU A 94 12.32 -11.45 26.94
CA LEU A 94 12.54 -12.79 27.48
C LEU A 94 12.26 -12.87 28.98
N ARG A 95 12.69 -11.87 29.76
CA ARG A 95 12.39 -11.82 31.21
C ARG A 95 10.88 -11.80 31.47
N LYS A 96 10.13 -10.99 30.70
CA LYS A 96 8.67 -10.92 30.80
C LYS A 96 8.02 -12.25 30.42
N LEU A 97 8.47 -12.88 29.34
CA LEU A 97 7.98 -14.19 28.91
C LEU A 97 8.22 -15.27 29.96
N LYS A 98 9.45 -15.36 30.48
CA LYS A 98 9.81 -16.32 31.54
C LYS A 98 8.98 -16.13 32.81
N SER A 99 8.63 -14.89 33.16
CA SER A 99 7.76 -14.61 34.31
C SER A 99 6.28 -14.94 34.10
N SER A 100 5.83 -15.07 32.85
CA SER A 100 4.41 -15.32 32.52
C SER A 100 4.12 -16.75 32.09
N ILE A 101 5.15 -17.55 31.79
CA ILE A 101 4.99 -18.89 31.23
C ILE A 101 4.34 -19.85 32.24
N ARG A 102 3.36 -20.62 31.80
CA ARG A 102 2.70 -21.66 32.60
C ARG A 102 3.18 -23.05 32.21
N THR A 103 2.84 -24.04 33.03
CA THR A 103 3.14 -25.44 32.69
C THR A 103 2.32 -25.86 31.48
N GLY A 104 2.96 -26.50 30.49
CA GLY A 104 2.36 -26.86 29.21
C GLY A 104 2.38 -25.75 28.15
N GLU A 105 2.94 -24.57 28.46
CA GLU A 105 3.09 -23.48 27.49
C GLU A 105 4.51 -23.38 26.96
N ASP A 106 4.65 -23.40 25.64
CA ASP A 106 5.84 -22.88 24.97
C ASP A 106 5.76 -21.36 24.88
N GLY A 107 6.91 -20.70 24.74
CA GLY A 107 6.96 -19.25 24.62
C GLY A 107 7.41 -18.81 23.24
N ALA A 108 6.82 -17.74 22.73
CA ALA A 108 7.25 -17.06 21.52
C ALA A 108 7.68 -15.63 21.84
N VAL A 109 8.86 -15.24 21.32
CA VAL A 109 9.26 -13.83 21.28
C VAL A 109 9.22 -13.32 19.85
N ILE A 110 8.46 -12.24 19.66
CA ILE A 110 8.38 -11.53 18.38
C ILE A 110 9.35 -10.36 18.42
N MET A 111 10.22 -10.29 17.42
CA MET A 111 11.20 -9.21 17.24
C MET A 111 11.01 -8.57 15.87
N PHE A 112 11.42 -7.32 15.75
CA PHE A 112 11.55 -6.65 14.47
C PHE A 112 13.03 -6.46 14.18
N ALA A 113 13.42 -6.60 12.92
CA ALA A 113 14.79 -6.42 12.51
C ALA A 113 14.88 -5.72 11.16
N LEU A 114 15.95 -4.95 10.97
CA LEU A 114 16.37 -4.44 9.70
C LEU A 114 17.30 -5.46 9.05
N CYS A 115 16.88 -6.03 7.93
CA CYS A 115 17.62 -7.01 7.16
C CYS A 115 18.20 -6.33 5.91
N GLN A 116 19.52 -6.32 5.78
CA GLN A 116 20.21 -5.80 4.60
C GLN A 116 20.67 -6.95 3.70
N LYS A 117 20.39 -6.83 2.40
CA LYS A 117 20.82 -7.78 1.37
C LYS A 117 21.25 -7.02 0.12
N GLY A 118 22.56 -6.90 -0.07
CA GLY A 118 23.15 -6.01 -1.07
C GLY A 118 22.77 -4.55 -0.78
N GLU A 119 22.16 -3.89 -1.77
CA GLU A 119 21.65 -2.52 -1.66
C GLU A 119 20.23 -2.46 -1.07
N SER A 120 19.54 -3.61 -0.98
CA SER A 120 18.18 -3.67 -0.44
C SER A 120 18.19 -3.73 1.08
N THR A 121 17.33 -2.93 1.69
CA THR A 121 17.10 -2.91 3.13
C THR A 121 15.62 -3.11 3.42
N GLU A 122 15.28 -4.09 4.25
CA GLU A 122 13.89 -4.44 4.57
C GLU A 122 13.69 -4.65 6.06
N ALA A 123 12.63 -4.07 6.62
CA ALA A 123 12.16 -4.42 7.95
C ALA A 123 11.46 -5.80 7.89
N ARG A 124 11.83 -6.72 8.78
CA ARG A 124 11.26 -8.06 8.88
C ARG A 124 10.90 -8.40 10.31
N MET A 125 9.87 -9.23 10.46
CA MET A 125 9.51 -9.84 11.73
C MET A 125 10.28 -11.13 11.92
N ILE A 126 10.87 -11.32 13.09
CA ILE A 126 11.55 -12.55 13.51
C ILE A 126 10.76 -13.16 14.66
N ILE A 127 10.45 -14.45 14.55
CA ILE A 127 9.74 -15.22 15.57
C ILE A 127 10.71 -16.22 16.16
N ALA A 128 10.95 -16.13 17.46
CA ALA A 128 11.70 -17.13 18.21
C ALA A 128 10.74 -17.95 19.06
N LEU A 129 10.49 -19.20 18.67
CA LEU A 129 9.77 -20.17 19.49
C LEU A 129 10.75 -20.86 20.46
N ILE A 130 10.37 -20.92 21.73
CA ILE A 130 11.22 -21.34 22.84
C ILE A 130 10.44 -22.36 23.65
N PRO A 131 10.91 -23.61 23.72
CA PRO A 131 10.21 -24.64 24.49
C PRO A 131 10.10 -24.29 25.97
N GLU A 132 9.01 -24.71 26.62
CA GLU A 132 8.77 -24.53 28.07
C GLU A 132 9.99 -24.92 28.90
N LYS A 133 10.55 -26.11 28.61
CA LYS A 133 11.71 -26.66 29.30
C LYS A 133 12.92 -25.74 29.19
N ALA A 134 13.11 -25.09 28.04
CA ALA A 134 14.22 -24.15 27.88
C ALA A 134 14.00 -22.89 28.72
N LEU A 135 12.77 -22.34 28.72
CA LEU A 135 12.41 -21.17 29.52
C LEU A 135 12.56 -21.42 31.03
N LYS A 136 12.23 -22.62 31.51
CA LYS A 136 12.34 -22.98 32.93
C LYS A 136 13.76 -23.33 33.35
N SER A 137 14.54 -24.00 32.50
CA SER A 137 15.84 -24.58 32.88
C SER A 137 17.06 -23.71 32.60
N TYR A 138 16.98 -22.71 31.72
CA TYR A 138 18.14 -21.90 31.32
C TYR A 138 18.01 -20.44 31.73
N GLU A 139 19.15 -19.76 31.87
CA GLU A 139 19.16 -18.33 32.16
C GLU A 139 18.72 -17.50 30.96
N THR A 140 18.20 -16.30 31.24
CA THR A 140 17.70 -15.42 30.17
C THR A 140 18.79 -15.06 29.16
N LEU A 141 20.03 -14.93 29.63
CA LEU A 141 21.18 -14.62 28.78
C LEU A 141 21.53 -15.79 27.85
N ASP A 142 21.54 -17.02 28.35
CA ASP A 142 21.83 -18.21 27.53
C ASP A 142 20.81 -18.35 26.39
N ILE A 143 19.52 -18.15 26.71
CA ILE A 143 18.44 -18.20 25.71
C ILE A 143 18.61 -17.08 24.67
N GLN A 144 18.97 -15.87 25.12
CA GLN A 144 19.24 -14.74 24.23
C GLN A 144 20.41 -15.07 23.28
N ASP A 145 21.50 -15.64 23.77
CA ASP A 145 22.68 -15.95 22.97
C ASP A 145 22.36 -17.00 21.91
N VAL A 146 21.56 -18.02 22.25
CA VAL A 146 21.08 -19.03 21.29
C VAL A 146 20.20 -18.38 20.21
N ILE A 147 19.28 -17.49 20.57
CA ILE A 147 18.43 -16.77 19.60
C ILE A 147 19.30 -15.94 18.66
N GLN A 148 20.26 -15.18 19.20
CA GLN A 148 21.17 -14.36 18.39
C GLN A 148 22.04 -15.22 17.46
N SER A 149 22.52 -16.38 17.92
CA SER A 149 23.24 -17.34 17.07
C SER A 149 22.37 -17.83 15.92
N LYS A 150 21.12 -18.24 16.20
CA LYS A 150 20.18 -18.68 15.17
C LYS A 150 19.85 -17.59 14.16
N ILE A 151 19.73 -16.33 14.59
CA ILE A 151 19.55 -15.19 13.68
C ILE A 151 20.76 -15.04 12.76
N ARG A 152 21.99 -15.14 13.28
CA ARG A 152 23.22 -15.09 12.46
C ARG A 152 23.31 -16.25 11.46
N GLU A 153 23.05 -17.48 11.89
CA GLU A 153 23.01 -18.65 11.01
C GLU A 153 21.96 -18.49 9.89
N LYS A 154 20.79 -17.92 10.22
CA LYS A 154 19.74 -17.62 9.25
C LYS A 154 20.18 -16.51 8.29
N ALA A 155 20.88 -15.49 8.80
CA ALA A 155 21.44 -14.41 8.00
C ALA A 155 22.38 -14.96 6.91
N GLU A 156 23.31 -15.83 7.30
CA GLU A 156 24.26 -16.47 6.40
C GLU A 156 23.56 -17.36 5.36
N LYS A 157 22.66 -18.24 5.80
CA LYS A 157 21.92 -19.16 4.91
C LYS A 157 21.09 -18.45 3.85
N GLU A 158 20.51 -17.29 4.20
CA GLU A 158 19.66 -16.51 3.30
C GLU A 158 20.42 -15.37 2.58
N GLY A 159 21.72 -15.21 2.86
CA GLY A 159 22.60 -14.25 2.20
C GLY A 159 22.33 -12.79 2.60
N TYR A 160 21.96 -12.52 3.86
CA TYR A 160 21.90 -11.17 4.40
C TYR A 160 23.28 -10.69 4.85
N ASN A 161 23.60 -9.43 4.57
CA ASN A 161 24.81 -8.77 5.05
C ASN A 161 24.73 -8.50 6.55
N THR A 162 23.59 -7.98 7.00
CA THR A 162 23.33 -7.66 8.41
C THR A 162 21.87 -7.91 8.77
N ILE A 163 21.63 -8.32 10.01
CA ILE A 163 20.29 -8.36 10.63
C ILE A 163 20.40 -7.64 11.98
N ASN A 164 19.83 -6.45 12.08
CA ASN A 164 19.87 -5.62 13.28
C ASN A 164 18.49 -5.55 13.92
N LEU A 165 18.38 -5.90 15.20
CA LEU A 165 17.11 -5.76 15.92
C LEU A 165 16.71 -4.28 16.02
N LEU A 166 15.44 -4.01 15.76
CA LEU A 166 14.84 -2.70 15.82
C LEU A 166 13.84 -2.62 16.96
N ALA A 167 13.64 -1.40 17.45
CA ALA A 167 12.43 -1.12 18.21
C ALA A 167 11.21 -1.13 17.27
N ALA A 168 10.05 -1.53 17.80
CA ALA A 168 8.83 -1.70 16.99
C ALA A 168 8.37 -0.38 16.36
N ASN A 169 8.56 0.74 17.05
CA ASN A 169 8.28 2.07 16.51
C ASN A 169 9.17 2.38 15.30
N GLU A 170 10.47 2.06 15.35
CA GLU A 170 11.38 2.26 14.23
C GLU A 170 10.95 1.42 13.02
N ALA A 171 10.58 0.16 13.25
CA ALA A 171 10.09 -0.72 12.18
C ALA A 171 8.81 -0.18 11.52
N ILE A 172 7.87 0.35 12.30
CA ILE A 172 6.63 0.96 11.78
C ILE A 172 6.92 2.21 10.96
N GLU A 173 7.80 3.08 11.44
CA GLU A 173 8.18 4.29 10.71
C GLU A 173 8.88 3.96 9.39
N ILE A 174 9.77 2.96 9.38
CA ILE A 174 10.41 2.48 8.15
C ILE A 174 9.37 1.97 7.14
N GLU A 175 8.38 1.20 7.60
CA GLU A 175 7.34 0.68 6.71
C GLU A 175 6.44 1.79 6.17
N ARG A 176 6.09 2.78 7.00
CA ARG A 176 5.35 3.98 6.57
C ARG A 176 6.11 4.77 5.51
N LEU A 177 7.40 4.99 5.72
CA LEU A 177 8.27 5.66 4.74
C LEU A 177 8.32 4.89 3.43
N LYS A 178 8.45 3.55 3.48
CA LYS A 178 8.42 2.69 2.28
C LYS A 178 7.11 2.82 1.51
N ILE A 179 5.97 2.84 2.20
CA ILE A 179 4.67 3.05 1.58
C ILE A 179 4.58 4.45 0.95
N ALA A 180 5.06 5.48 1.65
CA ALA A 180 5.06 6.85 1.15
C ALA A 180 5.88 6.98 -0.14
N VAL A 181 7.12 6.49 -0.16
CA VAL A 181 8.00 6.51 -1.35
C VAL A 181 7.36 5.76 -2.52
N LYS A 182 6.82 4.56 -2.29
CA LYS A 182 6.12 3.80 -3.34
C LYS A 182 4.88 4.52 -3.87
N SER A 183 4.17 5.23 -2.99
CA SER A 183 3.00 6.01 -3.37
C SER A 183 3.38 7.22 -4.23
N GLU A 184 4.49 7.88 -3.89
CA GLU A 184 5.09 8.97 -4.68
C GLU A 184 5.54 8.48 -6.07
N GLU A 185 6.29 7.39 -6.16
CA GLU A 185 6.69 6.79 -7.44
C GLU A 185 5.47 6.44 -8.32
N LYS A 186 4.42 5.88 -7.72
CA LYS A 186 3.19 5.54 -8.44
C LYS A 186 2.47 6.81 -8.92
N ALA A 187 2.46 7.87 -8.11
CA ALA A 187 1.89 9.15 -8.49
C ALA A 187 2.69 9.78 -9.65
N GLU A 188 4.02 9.76 -9.58
CA GLU A 188 4.91 10.25 -10.65
C GLU A 188 4.65 9.53 -11.98
N ARG A 189 4.64 8.19 -11.98
CA ARG A 189 4.30 7.40 -13.18
C ARG A 189 2.91 7.71 -13.72
N ALA A 190 1.93 7.97 -12.84
CA ALA A 190 0.58 8.35 -13.27
C ALA A 190 0.56 9.75 -13.90
N TYR A 191 1.32 10.71 -13.35
CA TYR A 191 1.48 12.04 -13.93
C TYR A 191 2.16 11.99 -15.31
N GLU A 192 3.24 11.21 -15.46
CA GLU A 192 3.93 11.02 -16.73
C GLU A 192 3.01 10.42 -17.80
N ALA A 193 2.27 9.36 -17.44
CA ALA A 193 1.29 8.75 -18.33
C ALA A 193 0.19 9.75 -18.75
N ALA A 194 -0.35 10.51 -17.80
CA ALA A 194 -1.35 11.53 -18.09
C ALA A 194 -0.80 12.67 -18.97
N ALA A 195 0.45 13.08 -18.76
CA ALA A 195 1.12 14.08 -19.58
C ALA A 195 1.27 13.59 -21.04
N LYS A 196 1.68 12.33 -21.23
CA LYS A 196 1.79 11.72 -22.55
C LYS A 196 0.45 11.64 -23.27
N THR A 197 -0.60 11.17 -22.59
CA THR A 197 -1.95 11.13 -23.16
C THR A 197 -2.45 12.53 -23.53
N ARG A 198 -2.15 13.55 -22.71
CA ARG A 198 -2.49 14.94 -23.03
C ARG A 198 -1.78 15.42 -24.29
N GLU A 199 -0.52 15.06 -24.48
CA GLU A 199 0.24 15.41 -25.68
C GLU A 199 -0.36 14.75 -26.94
N GLU A 200 -0.70 13.47 -26.86
CA GLU A 200 -1.38 12.73 -27.93
C GLU A 200 -2.72 13.39 -28.32
N VAL A 201 -3.56 13.70 -27.33
CA VAL A 201 -4.84 14.40 -27.55
C VAL A 201 -4.63 15.78 -28.17
N MET A 202 -3.64 16.55 -27.71
CA MET A 202 -3.32 17.85 -28.30
C MET A 202 -2.83 17.72 -29.76
N GLY A 203 -2.11 16.65 -30.08
CA GLY A 203 -1.72 16.30 -31.45
C GLY A 203 -2.95 16.03 -32.33
N GLU A 204 -3.90 15.23 -31.86
CA GLU A 204 -5.15 14.94 -32.58
C GLU A 204 -5.99 16.21 -32.77
N VAL A 205 -6.14 17.03 -31.72
CA VAL A 205 -6.86 18.31 -31.79
C VAL A 205 -6.26 19.23 -32.86
N LYS A 206 -4.93 19.31 -32.94
CA LYS A 206 -4.24 20.08 -33.99
C LYS A 206 -4.54 19.53 -35.39
N ARG A 207 -4.56 18.21 -35.56
CA ARG A 207 -4.87 17.56 -36.84
C ARG A 207 -6.31 17.86 -37.27
N VAL A 208 -7.28 17.68 -36.37
CA VAL A 208 -8.70 17.97 -36.63
C VAL A 208 -8.92 19.44 -36.98
N MET A 209 -8.23 20.37 -36.29
CA MET A 209 -8.26 21.79 -36.64
C MET A 209 -7.73 22.06 -38.06
N GLY A 210 -6.68 21.37 -38.48
CA GLY A 210 -6.14 21.46 -39.85
C GLY A 210 -7.14 20.95 -40.90
N GLU A 211 -7.76 19.80 -40.66
CA GLU A 211 -8.82 19.25 -41.52
C GLU A 211 -10.02 20.19 -41.62
N LEU A 212 -10.45 20.77 -40.50
CA LEU A 212 -11.56 21.73 -40.46
C LEU A 212 -11.27 23.00 -41.29
N GLN A 213 -10.03 23.46 -41.30
CA GLN A 213 -9.61 24.59 -42.14
C GLN A 213 -9.69 24.25 -43.63
N GLN A 214 -9.27 23.04 -44.02
CA GLN A 214 -9.38 22.58 -45.41
C GLN A 214 -10.84 22.52 -45.87
N VAL A 215 -11.71 21.88 -45.07
CA VAL A 215 -13.15 21.81 -45.36
C VAL A 215 -13.76 23.22 -45.49
N ARG A 216 -13.35 24.16 -44.63
CA ARG A 216 -13.83 25.55 -44.71
C ARG A 216 -13.44 26.21 -46.04
N GLU A 217 -12.24 25.95 -46.54
CA GLU A 217 -11.77 26.51 -47.80
C GLU A 217 -12.49 25.90 -49.00
N GLU A 218 -12.71 24.57 -48.98
CA GLU A 218 -13.53 23.87 -49.98
C GLU A 218 -14.96 24.43 -50.02
N VAL A 219 -15.60 24.64 -48.87
CA VAL A 219 -16.94 25.24 -48.80
C VAL A 219 -16.98 26.64 -49.42
N LYS A 220 -15.95 27.47 -49.19
CA LYS A 220 -15.87 28.78 -49.83
C LYS A 220 -15.76 28.67 -51.35
N GLN A 221 -14.96 27.72 -51.85
CA GLN A 221 -14.83 27.49 -53.28
C GLN A 221 -16.17 27.10 -53.90
N VAL A 222 -16.86 26.12 -53.30
CA VAL A 222 -18.21 25.70 -53.74
C VAL A 222 -19.19 26.88 -53.71
N MET A 223 -19.16 27.72 -52.67
CA MET A 223 -20.00 28.94 -52.64
C MET A 223 -19.66 29.93 -53.76
N GLY A 224 -18.38 30.04 -54.15
CA GLY A 224 -17.95 30.82 -55.30
C GLY A 224 -18.53 30.28 -56.61
N GLU A 225 -18.45 28.97 -56.81
CA GLU A 225 -19.02 28.28 -57.98
C GLU A 225 -20.55 28.42 -58.05
N VAL A 226 -21.26 28.25 -56.91
CA VAL A 226 -22.72 28.45 -56.85
C VAL A 226 -23.11 29.88 -57.23
N LYS A 227 -22.38 30.89 -56.74
CA LYS A 227 -22.62 32.29 -57.13
C LYS A 227 -22.42 32.51 -58.63
N HIS A 228 -21.41 31.88 -59.21
CA HIS A 228 -21.16 31.96 -60.64
C HIS A 228 -22.30 31.36 -61.46
N ILE A 229 -22.74 30.14 -61.12
CA ILE A 229 -23.87 29.46 -61.75
C ILE A 229 -25.16 30.28 -61.63
N MET A 230 -25.42 30.90 -60.47
CA MET A 230 -26.59 31.77 -60.31
C MET A 230 -26.54 32.99 -61.25
N GLY A 231 -25.35 33.56 -61.47
CA GLY A 231 -25.14 34.64 -62.43
C GLY A 231 -25.42 34.20 -63.87
N GLU A 232 -24.92 33.03 -64.28
CA GLU A 232 -25.20 32.46 -65.60
C GLU A 232 -26.68 32.15 -65.80
N LEU A 233 -27.35 31.57 -64.80
CA LEU A 233 -28.78 31.27 -64.86
C LEU A 233 -29.62 32.54 -65.02
N GLN A 234 -29.23 33.63 -64.36
CA GLN A 234 -29.87 34.94 -64.54
C GLN A 234 -29.70 35.46 -65.97
N HIS A 235 -28.49 35.35 -66.53
CA HIS A 235 -28.26 35.73 -67.94
C HIS A 235 -29.08 34.89 -68.92
N VAL A 236 -29.20 33.58 -68.69
CA VAL A 236 -30.05 32.69 -69.49
C VAL A 236 -31.51 33.11 -69.39
N LYS A 237 -32.00 33.37 -68.18
CA LYS A 237 -33.38 33.86 -67.95
C LYS A 237 -33.64 35.15 -68.71
N ASP A 238 -32.77 36.15 -68.57
CA ASP A 238 -32.90 37.43 -69.28
C ASP A 238 -32.92 37.25 -70.82
N THR A 239 -32.15 36.28 -71.32
CA THR A 239 -32.10 35.96 -72.75
C THR A 239 -33.38 35.28 -73.22
N VAL A 240 -33.92 34.35 -72.43
CA VAL A 240 -35.20 33.67 -72.71
C VAL A 240 -36.34 34.68 -72.70
N ASP A 241 -36.40 35.56 -71.70
CA ASP A 241 -37.43 36.60 -71.57
C ASP A 241 -37.42 37.53 -72.81
N LYS A 242 -36.23 38.01 -73.23
CA LYS A 242 -36.07 38.78 -74.48
C LYS A 242 -36.51 38.01 -75.72
N GLY A 243 -36.22 36.71 -75.78
CA GLY A 243 -36.66 35.83 -76.87
C GLY A 243 -38.18 35.74 -76.95
N PHE A 244 -38.85 35.54 -75.80
CA PHE A 244 -40.30 35.54 -75.70
C PHE A 244 -40.91 36.88 -76.13
N ASP A 245 -40.38 38.00 -75.67
CA ASP A 245 -40.83 39.34 -76.06
C ASP A 245 -40.73 39.55 -77.58
N THR A 246 -39.65 39.08 -78.18
CA THR A 246 -39.43 39.15 -79.63
C THR A 246 -40.47 38.33 -80.38
N ILE A 247 -40.72 37.08 -79.97
CA ILE A 247 -41.75 36.21 -80.57
C ILE A 247 -43.14 36.83 -80.45
N LEU A 248 -43.49 37.35 -79.28
CA LEU A 248 -44.78 38.01 -79.04
C LEU A 248 -44.96 39.23 -79.95
N LYS A 249 -43.89 40.00 -80.17
CA LYS A 249 -43.91 41.14 -81.09
C LYS A 249 -44.13 40.70 -82.54
N THR A 250 -43.39 39.70 -83.02
CA THR A 250 -43.55 39.17 -84.38
C THR A 250 -44.94 38.54 -84.63
N LEU A 251 -45.52 37.88 -83.61
CA LEU A 251 -46.88 37.33 -83.69
C LEU A 251 -47.96 38.41 -83.75
N LYS A 252 -47.75 39.55 -83.07
CA LYS A 252 -48.64 40.72 -83.18
C LYS A 252 -48.56 41.36 -84.57
N GLU A 253 -47.36 41.48 -85.12
CA GLU A 253 -47.12 42.04 -86.46
C GLU A 253 -47.70 41.16 -87.59
N LYS A 254 -47.73 39.83 -87.43
CA LYS A 254 -48.35 38.91 -88.42
C LYS A 254 -49.89 38.81 -88.35
N LYS A 255 -50.53 39.36 -87.32
CA LYS A 255 -52.00 39.34 -87.14
C LYS A 255 -52.67 40.65 -87.55
N SER A 256 -51.91 41.65 -88.00
CA SER A 256 -52.38 42.95 -88.48
C SER A 256 -52.22 43.07 -89.98
#